data_AF-A0A1H6G3D2-F1
#
_entry.id   AF-A0A1H6G3D2-F1
#
_cell.length_a   1.000
_cell.length_b   1.000
_cell.length_c   1.000
_cell.angle_alpha   90.00
_cell.angle_beta   90.00
_cell.angle_gamma   90.00
#
_symmetry.space_group_name_H-M   'P 1'
#
loop_
_entity.id
_entity.type
_entity.pdbx_description
1 polymer ?
#
loop_
_entity_poly.entity_id
_entity_poly.type
_entity_poly.pdbx_seq_one_letter_code
_entity_poly.pdbx_strand_id
1 'polypeptide(L)' 'MNRNQFGMDHGTRFPPSEAVLWAAENDVQYVDVCLDNESLDDVEYEDVRSACDEHGISLGLHIPSRP' A
#
# COMPACT_ATOMS: atom_id res chain seq x y z
N MET A 1 11.63 -21.53 1.37
CA MET A 1 10.16 -21.50 1.26
C MET A 1 9.84 -20.42 0.24
N ASN A 2 9.41 -20.80 -0.96
CA ASN A 2 9.01 -19.84 -1.99
C ASN A 2 7.65 -19.29 -1.60
N ARG A 3 7.62 -18.12 -0.98
CA ARG A 3 6.39 -17.37 -0.73
C ARG A 3 5.93 -16.84 -2.08
N ASN A 4 4.71 -17.16 -2.50
CA ASN A 4 4.12 -16.54 -3.67
C ASN A 4 3.94 -15.05 -3.33
N GLN A 5 4.85 -14.21 -3.84
CA GLN A 5 4.84 -12.76 -3.64
C GLN A 5 3.78 -12.17 -4.56
N PHE A 6 2.51 -12.25 -4.15
CA PHE A 6 1.44 -11.56 -4.85
C PHE A 6 1.54 -10.07 -4.51
N GLY A 7 1.76 -9.23 -5.51
CA GLY A 7 1.63 -7.78 -5.39
C GLY A 7 0.20 -7.36 -5.72
N MET A 8 -0.36 -6.44 -4.95
CA MET A 8 -1.65 -5.81 -5.26
C MET A 8 -1.43 -4.39 -5.75
N ASP A 9 -1.96 -4.05 -6.93
CA ASP A 9 -2.12 -2.67 -7.39
C ASP A 9 -3.50 -2.17 -6.97
N HIS A 10 -3.52 -1.19 -6.07
CA HIS A 10 -4.77 -0.70 -5.47
C HIS A 10 -5.47 0.40 -6.30
N GLY A 11 -4.85 0.90 -7.38
CA GLY A 11 -5.32 2.08 -8.10
C GLY A 11 -5.61 3.26 -7.15
N THR A 12 -6.56 4.12 -7.51
CA THR A 12 -6.91 5.35 -6.76
C THR A 12 -8.20 5.22 -5.94
N ARG A 13 -8.76 4.01 -5.86
CA ARG A 13 -10.17 3.81 -5.51
C ARG A 13 -10.42 3.72 -4.00
N PHE A 14 -9.37 3.58 -3.21
CA PHE A 14 -9.43 3.44 -1.75
C PHE A 14 -8.16 4.01 -1.10
N PRO A 15 -8.21 4.36 0.20
CA PRO A 15 -7.06 4.85 0.94
C PRO A 15 -5.92 3.83 1.01
N PRO A 16 -4.64 4.28 1.07
CA PRO A 16 -3.51 3.37 1.24
C PRO A 16 -3.57 2.56 2.54
N SER A 17 -4.19 3.09 3.59
CA SER A 17 -4.39 2.40 4.87
C SER A 17 -5.27 1.14 4.71
N GLU A 18 -6.35 1.22 3.92
CA GLU A 18 -7.17 0.05 3.61
C GLU A 18 -6.41 -1.01 2.80
N ALA A 19 -5.55 -0.58 1.88
CA ALA A 19 -4.72 -1.48 1.08
C ALA A 19 -3.75 -2.30 1.95
N VAL A 20 -3.12 -1.64 2.94
CA VAL A 20 -2.19 -2.29 3.88
C VAL A 20 -2.94 -3.26 4.81
N LEU A 21 -4.10 -2.88 5.33
CA LEU A 21 -4.93 -3.77 6.15
C LEU A 21 -5.37 -5.01 5.39
N TRP A 22 -5.88 -4.83 4.16
CA TRP A 22 -6.26 -5.95 3.31
C TRP A 22 -5.06 -6.88 3.06
N ALA A 23 -3.88 -6.32 2.79
CA ALA A 23 -2.70 -7.12 2.55
C ALA A 23 -2.26 -7.92 3.79
N ALA A 24 -2.38 -7.33 4.98
CA ALA A 24 -2.12 -8.00 6.25
C ALA A 24 -3.07 -9.20 6.46
N GLU A 25 -4.36 -9.03 6.18
CA GLU A 25 -5.37 -10.09 6.29
C GLU A 25 -5.16 -11.24 5.27
N ASN A 26 -4.47 -10.98 4.16
CA ASN A 26 -4.34 -11.90 3.03
C ASN A 26 -2.91 -12.47 2.84
N ASP A 27 -2.00 -12.27 3.80
CA ASP A 27 -0.57 -12.69 3.72
C ASP A 27 0.14 -12.12 2.47
N VAL A 28 -0.22 -10.90 2.09
CA VAL A 28 0.41 -10.17 0.99
C VAL A 28 1.51 -9.27 1.54
N GLN A 29 2.73 -9.48 1.06
CA GLN A 29 3.92 -8.77 1.55
C GLN A 29 4.26 -7.51 0.75
N TYR A 30 3.67 -7.35 -0.44
CA TYR A 30 3.96 -6.23 -1.33
C TYR A 30 2.65 -5.58 -1.78
N VAL A 31 2.50 -4.30 -1.50
CA VAL A 31 1.37 -3.49 -1.94
C VAL A 31 1.92 -2.35 -2.78
N ASP A 32 1.31 -2.09 -3.92
CA ASP A 32 1.66 -0.96 -4.77
C ASP A 32 0.44 -0.03 -4.87
N VAL A 33 0.63 1.23 -4.49
CA VAL A 33 -0.45 2.21 -4.42
C VAL A 33 -0.18 3.37 -5.37
N CYS A 34 -1.18 3.63 -6.20
CA CYS A 34 -1.19 4.74 -7.14
C CYS A 34 -1.76 5.99 -6.46
N LEU A 35 -0.94 7.00 -6.24
CA LEU A 35 -1.36 8.30 -5.72
C LEU A 35 -1.76 9.20 -6.91
N ASP A 36 -3.05 9.43 -7.13
CA ASP A 36 -3.52 10.39 -8.15
C ASP A 36 -3.70 11.77 -7.52
N ASN A 37 -2.69 12.63 -7.68
CA ASN A 37 -2.66 14.05 -7.27
C ASN A 37 -3.03 14.38 -5.81
N GLU A 38 -3.49 13.42 -5.02
CA GLU A 38 -3.73 13.53 -3.59
C GLU A 38 -2.46 13.14 -2.85
N SER A 39 -1.88 14.11 -2.15
CA SER A 39 -0.89 13.83 -1.12
C SER A 39 -1.58 13.10 0.03
N LEU A 40 -0.96 12.03 0.54
CA LEU A 40 -1.28 11.57 1.88
C LEU A 40 -1.07 12.75 2.83
N ASP A 41 -2.04 13.01 3.71
CA ASP A 41 -1.79 13.91 4.81
C ASP A 41 -0.82 13.24 5.82
N ASP A 42 -0.22 14.06 6.69
CA ASP A 42 0.81 13.57 7.63
C ASP A 42 0.27 12.50 8.59
N VAL A 43 -1.03 12.54 8.91
CA VAL A 43 -1.68 11.60 9.84
C VAL A 43 -1.86 10.24 9.15
N GLU A 44 -2.40 10.23 7.93
CA GLU A 44 -2.54 9.02 7.12
C GLU A 44 -1.17 8.38 6.81
N TYR A 45 -0.11 9.18 6.65
CA TYR A 45 1.23 8.66 6.44
C TYR A 45 1.78 7.90 7.66
N GLU A 46 1.62 8.44 8.87
CA GLU A 46 2.08 7.77 10.10
C GLU A 46 1.34 6.46 10.36
N ASP A 47 0.02 6.45 10.11
CA ASP A 47 -0.80 5.25 10.28
C ASP A 47 -0.45 4.17 9.25
N VAL A 48 -0.32 4.54 7.98
CA VAL A 48 0.08 3.61 6.90
C VAL A 48 1.48 3.03 7.17
N ARG A 49 2.41 3.86 7.61
CA ARG A 49 3.77 3.43 7.94
C ARG A 49 3.77 2.46 9.12
N SER A 50 3.05 2.79 10.20
CA SER A 50 2.98 1.96 11.39
C SER A 50 2.38 0.58 11.08
N ALA A 51 1.31 0.54 10.27
CA ALA A 51 0.71 -0.71 9.83
C ALA A 51 1.65 -1.54 8.94
N CYS A 52 2.43 -0.90 8.05
CA CYS A 52 3.44 -1.61 7.26
C CYS A 52 4.52 -2.24 8.15
N ASP A 53 5.03 -1.50 9.13
CA ASP A 53 6.05 -1.97 10.07
C ASP A 53 5.52 -3.12 10.96
N GLU A 54 4.28 -3.02 11.45
CA GLU A 54 3.64 -4.04 12.28
C GLU A 54 3.44 -5.36 11.52
N HIS A 55 3.02 -5.28 10.26
CA HIS A 55 2.65 -6.46 9.46
C HIS A 55 3.77 -6.96 8.53
N GLY A 56 4.91 -6.27 8.48
CA GLY A 56 6.04 -6.63 7.61
C GLY A 56 5.71 -6.45 6.12
N ILE A 57 4.89 -5.45 5.79
CA ILE A 57 4.44 -5.15 4.43
C ILE A 57 5.39 -4.12 3.80
N SER A 58 5.80 -4.38 2.56
CA SER A 58 6.53 -3.44 1.72
C SER A 58 5.57 -2.67 0.82
N LEU A 59 5.49 -1.36 1.01
CA LEU A 59 4.62 -0.47 0.23
C LEU A 59 5.41 0.24 -0.88
N GLY A 60 5.04 -0.02 -2.13
CA GLY A 60 5.40 0.77 -3.30
C GLY A 60 4.44 1.93 -3.47
N LEU A 61 4.96 3.14 -3.74
CA LEU A 61 4.16 4.31 -4.05
C LEU A 61 4.56 4.80 -5.44
N HIS A 62 3.58 5.04 -6.29
CA HIS A 62 3.80 5.64 -7.60
C HIS A 62 2.71 6.64 -7.93
N ILE A 63 3.03 7.60 -8.79
CA ILE A 63 2.05 8.50 -9.38
C ILE A 63 1.77 8.01 -10.81
N PRO A 64 0.53 8.15 -11.33
CA PRO A 64 0.23 7.70 -12.68
C PRO A 64 1.05 8.50 -13.69
N SER A 65 1.80 7.81 -14.55
CA SER A 65 2.47 8.43 -15.69
C SER A 65 1.41 8.89 -16.69
N ARG A 66 1.08 10.19 -16.71
CA ARG A 66 0.27 10.78 -17.78
C ARG A 66 1.12 10.97 -19.07
N PRO A 67 0.57 10.71 -20.26
CA PRO A 67 1.21 11.05 -21.53
C PRO A 67 1.32 12.56 -21.77
#